data_AF-A0A158GRS1-F1
#
_entry.id   AF-A0A158GRS1-F1
#
_cell.length_a   1.000
_cell.length_b   1.000
_cell.length_c   1.000
_cell.angle_alpha   90.00
_cell.angle_beta   90.00
_cell.angle_gamma   90.00
#
_symmetry.space_group_name_H-M   'P 1'
#
loop_
_entity.id
_entity.type
_entity.pdbx_description
1 polymer ?
#
loop_
_entity_poly.entity_id
_entity_poly.type
_entity_poly.pdbx_seq_one_letter_code
_entity_poly.pdbx_strand_id
1 'polypeptide(L)'
;MKEIAERSGTKIGSLYRFFPTKELVADALMQLYADELELRWQAIIAKAATATTEQLADILLGEYVSMRKKYPAMLTLAEHGARGSVHRQEGRARNIDGILRALRAHAPHLKSAEAKSIAIVMVYNMRAMMALTCDPFAPNAPGAVRELKVSARAYLRQRLKSKSDVMR
;
A
#
# COMPACT_ATOMS: atom_id res chain seq x y z
N MET A 1 6.95 -24.94 12.45
CA MET A 1 7.08 -24.80 13.91
C MET A 1 8.51 -25.04 14.38
N LYS A 2 9.10 -26.23 14.18
CA LYS A 2 10.51 -26.50 14.53
C LYS A 2 11.49 -25.45 13.98
N GLU A 3 11.45 -25.20 12.67
CA GLU A 3 12.31 -24.20 12.03
C GLU A 3 12.08 -22.76 12.57
N ILE A 4 10.82 -22.41 12.89
CA ILE A 4 10.49 -21.10 13.47
C ILE A 4 11.11 -20.97 14.86
N ALA A 5 11.00 -22.02 15.69
CA ALA A 5 11.58 -22.07 17.02
C ALA A 5 13.12 -21.97 16.98
N GLU A 6 13.77 -22.71 16.08
CA GLU A 6 15.21 -22.66 15.87
C GLU A 6 15.69 -21.27 15.43
N ARG A 7 15.06 -20.67 14.41
CA ARG A 7 15.46 -19.35 13.91
C ARG A 7 15.17 -18.21 14.89
N SER A 8 14.14 -18.33 15.73
CA SER A 8 13.76 -17.30 16.71
C SER A 8 14.47 -17.46 18.06
N GLY A 9 15.25 -18.53 18.26
CA GLY A 9 15.81 -18.88 19.57
C GLY A 9 14.75 -19.23 20.63
N THR A 10 13.49 -19.43 20.23
CA THR A 10 12.38 -19.75 21.14
C THR A 10 12.29 -21.25 21.35
N LYS A 11 12.06 -21.70 22.59
CA LYS A 11 11.79 -23.12 22.86
C LYS A 11 10.53 -23.56 22.10
N ILE A 12 10.63 -24.66 21.35
CA ILE A 12 9.51 -25.16 20.54
C ILE A 12 8.23 -25.39 21.35
N GLY A 13 8.34 -25.91 22.59
CA GLY A 13 7.20 -26.10 23.49
C GLY A 13 6.54 -24.79 23.94
N SER A 14 7.30 -23.70 24.10
CA SER A 14 6.73 -22.37 24.36
C SER A 14 5.99 -21.84 23.13
N LEU A 15 6.56 -22.03 21.93
CA LEU A 15 5.92 -21.60 20.69
C LEU A 15 4.56 -22.28 20.49
N TYR A 16 4.46 -23.59 20.73
CA TYR A 16 3.17 -24.32 20.67
C TYR A 16 2.15 -23.85 21.71
N ARG A 17 2.59 -23.35 22.87
CA ARG A 17 1.67 -22.84 23.91
C ARG A 17 0.98 -21.55 23.47
N PHE A 18 1.72 -20.65 22.82
CA PHE A 18 1.18 -19.37 22.33
C PHE A 18 0.53 -19.51 20.95
N PHE A 19 1.10 -20.35 20.10
CA PHE A 19 0.63 -20.62 18.74
C PHE A 19 0.57 -22.13 18.51
N PRO A 20 -0.56 -22.78 18.86
CA PRO A 20 -0.72 -24.22 18.69
C PRO A 20 -0.49 -24.74 17.26
N THR A 21 -0.69 -23.88 16.25
CA THR A 21 -0.51 -24.22 14.83
C THR A 21 0.32 -23.16 14.11
N LYS A 22 0.94 -23.53 12.98
CA LYS A 22 1.72 -22.60 12.14
C LYS A 22 0.82 -21.53 11.49
N GLU A 23 -0.45 -21.85 11.29
CA GLU A 23 -1.48 -20.94 10.79
C GLU A 23 -1.75 -19.82 11.79
N LEU A 24 -1.76 -20.10 13.09
CA LEU A 24 -1.92 -19.08 14.13
C LEU A 24 -0.69 -18.16 14.22
N VAL A 25 0.52 -18.67 13.94
CA VAL A 25 1.71 -17.82 13.79
C VAL A 25 1.55 -16.88 12.58
N ALA A 26 1.10 -17.42 11.44
CA ALA A 26 0.88 -16.64 10.23
C ALA A 26 -0.19 -15.54 10.43
N ASP A 27 -1.30 -15.86 11.09
CA ASP A 27 -2.35 -14.89 11.39
C ASP A 27 -1.86 -13.79 12.34
N ALA A 28 -1.07 -14.13 13.37
CA ALA A 28 -0.45 -13.14 14.26
C ALA A 28 0.54 -12.22 13.53
N LEU A 29 1.34 -12.77 12.60
CA LEU A 29 2.22 -11.96 11.75
C LEU A 29 1.43 -11.03 10.83
N MET A 30 0.33 -11.51 10.23
CA MET A 30 -0.54 -10.68 9.39
C MET A 30 -1.19 -9.54 10.17
N GLN A 31 -1.58 -9.78 11.43
CA GLN A 31 -2.09 -8.74 12.31
C GLN A 31 -1.00 -7.70 12.63
N LEU A 32 0.21 -8.16 12.98
CA LEU A 32 1.35 -7.27 13.21
C LEU A 32 1.63 -6.37 11.98
N TYR A 33 1.64 -6.95 10.78
CA TYR A 33 1.81 -6.17 9.55
C TYR A 33 0.67 -5.18 9.31
N ALA A 34 -0.57 -5.56 9.62
CA ALA A 34 -1.71 -4.66 9.49
C ALA A 34 -1.57 -3.42 10.38
N ASP A 35 -1.13 -3.60 11.63
CA ASP A 35 -0.94 -2.52 12.59
C ASP A 35 0.19 -1.57 12.12
N GLU A 36 1.30 -2.14 11.63
CA GLU A 36 2.39 -1.36 11.06
C GLU A 36 1.98 -0.60 9.77
N LEU A 37 1.11 -1.19 8.95
CA LEU A 37 0.56 -0.53 7.76
C LEU A 37 -0.36 0.64 8.13
N GLU A 38 -1.16 0.52 9.19
CA GLU A 38 -2.01 1.62 9.65
C GLU A 38 -1.16 2.82 10.10
N LEU A 39 -0.10 2.59 10.88
CA LEU A 39 0.83 3.66 11.29
C LEU A 39 1.47 4.37 10.10
N ARG A 40 1.82 3.62 9.04
CA ARG A 40 2.31 4.23 7.80
C ARG A 40 1.25 5.07 7.11
N TRP A 41 0.02 4.57 7.02
CA TRP A 41 -1.07 5.34 6.44
C TRP A 41 -1.32 6.64 7.20
N GLN A 42 -1.27 6.62 8.52
CA GLN A 42 -1.35 7.84 9.33
C GLN A 42 -0.25 8.86 8.96
N ALA A 43 0.99 8.40 8.80
CA ALA A 43 2.09 9.26 8.35
C ALA A 43 1.90 9.79 6.92
N ILE A 44 1.39 8.97 6.01
CA ILE A 44 1.07 9.37 4.62
C ILE A 44 -0.03 10.43 4.60
N ILE A 45 -1.10 10.22 5.37
CA ILE A 45 -2.23 11.14 5.47
C ILE A 45 -1.77 12.48 6.03
N ALA A 46 -0.93 12.49 7.07
CA ALA A 46 -0.37 13.71 7.63
C ALA A 46 0.45 14.50 6.59
N LYS A 47 1.29 13.82 5.80
CA LYS A 47 2.04 14.46 4.70
C LYS A 47 1.13 14.95 3.57
N ALA A 48 0.09 14.18 3.24
CA ALA A 48 -0.85 14.51 2.16
C ALA A 48 -1.58 15.85 2.40
N ALA A 49 -1.90 16.16 3.66
CA ALA A 49 -2.59 17.38 4.05
C ALA A 49 -1.84 18.66 3.66
N THR A 50 -0.50 18.63 3.58
CA THR A 50 0.34 19.80 3.28
C THR A 50 1.10 19.68 1.95
N ALA A 51 0.96 18.55 1.25
CA ALA A 51 1.65 18.30 -0.01
C ALA A 51 1.05 19.14 -1.14
N THR A 52 1.84 19.45 -2.18
CA THR A 52 1.28 19.79 -3.50
C THR A 52 0.64 18.56 -4.15
N THR A 53 -0.19 18.75 -5.17
CA THR A 53 -0.86 17.62 -5.83
C THR A 53 0.12 16.67 -6.53
N GLU A 54 1.23 17.19 -7.04
CA GLU A 54 2.31 16.39 -7.62
C GLU A 54 3.06 15.61 -6.54
N GLN A 55 3.32 16.25 -5.40
CA GLN A 55 3.92 15.59 -4.23
C GLN A 55 3.01 14.47 -3.71
N LEU A 56 1.69 14.68 -3.68
CA LEU A 56 0.74 13.63 -3.32
C LEU A 56 0.86 12.41 -4.24
N ALA A 57 0.95 12.63 -5.56
CA ALA A 57 1.15 11.54 -6.52
C ALA A 57 2.43 10.76 -6.22
N ASP A 58 3.54 11.47 -5.97
CA ASP A 58 4.83 10.88 -5.68
C ASP A 58 4.85 10.11 -4.36
N ILE A 59 4.24 10.66 -3.31
CA ILE A 59 4.09 10.01 -1.99
C ILE A 59 3.34 8.70 -2.17
N LEU A 60 2.17 8.72 -2.81
CA LEU A 60 1.35 7.53 -3.01
C LEU A 60 2.10 6.45 -3.81
N LEU A 61 2.74 6.81 -4.92
CA LEU A 61 3.48 5.86 -5.74
C LEU A 61 4.72 5.30 -5.04
N GLY A 62 5.47 6.17 -4.35
CA GLY A 62 6.72 5.80 -3.67
C GLY A 62 6.50 4.92 -2.44
N GLU A 63 5.51 5.26 -1.61
CA GLU A 63 5.21 4.53 -0.37
C GLU A 63 4.73 3.10 -0.67
N TYR A 64 4.00 2.89 -1.77
CA TYR A 64 3.58 1.56 -2.18
C TYR A 64 4.76 0.64 -2.52
N VAL A 65 5.77 1.16 -3.25
CA VAL A 65 7.01 0.41 -3.56
C VAL A 65 7.81 0.16 -2.28
N SER A 66 7.99 1.19 -1.45
CA SER A 66 8.71 1.10 -0.17
C SER A 66 8.10 0.03 0.76
N MET A 67 6.76 0.01 0.87
CA MET A 67 6.03 -0.98 1.66
C MET A 67 6.32 -2.41 1.18
N ARG A 68 6.23 -2.68 -0.13
CA ARG A 68 6.47 -4.04 -0.65
C ARG A 68 7.91 -4.49 -0.52
N LYS A 69 8.88 -3.57 -0.64
CA LYS A 69 10.30 -3.88 -0.39
C LYS A 69 10.59 -4.18 1.08
N LYS A 70 9.92 -3.46 2.01
CA LYS A 70 10.13 -3.65 3.45
C LYS A 70 9.42 -4.89 4.03
N TYR A 71 8.34 -5.35 3.42
CA TYR A 71 7.57 -6.50 3.91
C TYR A 71 7.40 -7.63 2.88
N PRO A 72 8.49 -8.26 2.43
CA PRO A 72 8.40 -9.37 1.48
C PRO A 72 7.63 -10.57 2.07
N ALA A 73 7.84 -10.87 3.35
CA ALA A 73 7.16 -11.97 4.03
C ALA A 73 5.64 -11.79 4.10
N MET A 74 5.14 -10.56 4.28
CA MET A 74 3.71 -10.25 4.24
C MET A 74 3.09 -10.65 2.90
N LEU A 75 3.79 -10.45 1.78
CA LEU A 75 3.32 -10.81 0.45
C LEU A 75 3.24 -12.33 0.31
N THR A 76 4.31 -13.02 0.70
CA THR A 76 4.35 -14.49 0.66
C THR A 76 3.23 -15.10 1.49
N LEU A 77 2.98 -14.58 2.69
CA LEU A 77 1.90 -15.04 3.57
C LEU A 77 0.51 -14.75 2.99
N ALA A 78 0.32 -13.57 2.38
CA ALA A 78 -0.95 -13.23 1.73
C ALA A 78 -1.22 -14.07 0.47
N GLU A 79 -0.18 -14.52 -0.24
CA GLU A 79 -0.30 -15.33 -1.46
C GLU A 79 -0.54 -16.82 -1.16
N HIS A 80 0.23 -17.38 -0.21
CA HIS A 80 0.34 -18.82 0.02
C HIS A 80 -0.31 -19.30 1.32
N GLY A 81 -0.80 -18.40 2.18
CA GLY A 81 -1.46 -18.77 3.44
C GLY A 81 -2.82 -19.42 3.22
N ALA A 82 -3.24 -20.31 4.13
CA ALA A 82 -4.57 -20.96 4.11
C ALA A 82 -5.73 -19.94 4.09
N ARG A 83 -5.52 -18.77 4.71
CA ARG A 83 -6.45 -17.62 4.71
C ARG A 83 -6.03 -16.51 3.74
N GLY A 84 -5.14 -16.81 2.79
CA GLY A 84 -4.53 -15.82 1.89
C GLY A 84 -5.55 -15.03 1.09
N SER A 85 -6.65 -15.64 0.66
CA SER A 85 -7.73 -14.94 -0.05
C SER A 85 -8.41 -13.86 0.80
N VAL A 86 -8.66 -14.12 2.09
CA VAL A 86 -9.25 -13.19 3.05
C VAL A 86 -8.28 -12.03 3.33
N HIS A 87 -7.04 -12.37 3.68
CA HIS A 87 -5.98 -11.40 3.94
C HIS A 87 -5.73 -10.46 2.73
N ARG A 88 -5.82 -10.99 1.50
CA ARG A 88 -5.73 -10.17 0.27
C ARG A 88 -6.91 -9.22 0.11
N GLN A 89 -8.13 -9.64 0.45
CA GLN A 89 -9.31 -8.78 0.38
C GLN A 89 -9.22 -7.65 1.41
N GLU A 90 -8.89 -7.98 2.67
CA GLU A 90 -8.70 -7.00 3.74
C GLU A 90 -7.56 -6.02 3.44
N GLY A 91 -6.42 -6.52 2.97
CA GLY A 91 -5.30 -5.67 2.55
C GLY A 91 -5.68 -4.73 1.40
N ARG A 92 -6.50 -5.20 0.43
CA ARG A 92 -7.01 -4.35 -0.65
C ARG A 92 -7.97 -3.28 -0.13
N ALA A 93 -8.89 -3.64 0.77
CA ALA A 93 -9.83 -2.69 1.37
C ALA A 93 -9.08 -1.61 2.16
N ARG A 94 -8.13 -1.99 3.01
CA ARG A 94 -7.26 -1.07 3.76
C ARG A 94 -6.46 -0.14 2.84
N ASN A 95 -5.90 -0.68 1.75
CA ASN A 95 -5.14 0.13 0.80
C ASN A 95 -6.02 1.18 0.11
N ILE A 96 -7.25 0.82 -0.27
CA ILE A 96 -8.21 1.78 -0.87
C ILE A 96 -8.62 2.83 0.17
N ASP A 97 -8.91 2.42 1.40
CA ASP A 97 -9.29 3.33 2.49
C ASP A 97 -8.17 4.34 2.80
N GLY A 98 -6.92 3.88 2.91
CA GLY A 98 -5.76 4.75 3.12
C GLY A 98 -5.60 5.80 2.02
N ILE A 99 -5.75 5.40 0.75
CA ILE A 99 -5.70 6.34 -0.39
C ILE A 99 -6.86 7.34 -0.31
N LEU A 100 -8.08 6.89 0.01
CA LEU A 100 -9.24 7.76 0.16
C LEU A 100 -9.02 8.81 1.27
N ARG A 101 -8.48 8.40 2.41
CA ARG A 101 -8.14 9.29 3.53
C ARG A 101 -7.07 10.30 3.12
N ALA A 102 -6.02 9.88 2.42
CA ALA A 102 -4.99 10.78 1.91
C ALA A 102 -5.54 11.79 0.88
N LEU A 103 -6.38 11.34 -0.06
CA LEU A 103 -7.04 12.21 -1.03
C LEU A 103 -7.93 13.25 -0.35
N ARG A 104 -8.71 12.86 0.67
CA ARG A 104 -9.58 13.78 1.42
C ARG A 104 -8.81 14.75 2.30
N ALA A 105 -7.68 14.32 2.87
CA ALA A 105 -6.80 15.21 3.62
C ALA A 105 -6.20 16.30 2.72
N HIS A 106 -5.82 15.96 1.48
CA HIS A 106 -5.28 16.91 0.51
C HIS A 106 -6.36 17.77 -0.17
N ALA A 107 -7.50 17.18 -0.53
CA ALA A 107 -8.59 17.84 -1.24
C ALA A 107 -9.95 17.61 -0.53
N PRO A 108 -10.24 18.35 0.57
CA PRO A 108 -11.45 18.14 1.38
C PRO A 108 -12.77 18.38 0.63
N HIS A 109 -12.72 19.12 -0.49
CA HIS A 109 -13.88 19.45 -1.33
C HIS A 109 -14.29 18.31 -2.28
N LEU A 110 -13.50 17.24 -2.36
CA LEU A 110 -13.71 16.13 -3.30
C LEU A 110 -14.92 15.28 -2.89
N LYS A 111 -15.85 15.02 -3.82
CA LYS A 111 -17.02 14.18 -3.54
C LYS A 111 -16.61 12.73 -3.33
N SER A 112 -17.32 12.01 -2.47
CA SER A 112 -17.02 10.61 -2.14
C SER A 112 -16.95 9.67 -3.35
N ALA A 113 -17.85 9.83 -4.33
CA ALA A 113 -17.84 9.01 -5.55
C ALA A 113 -16.60 9.30 -6.43
N GLU A 114 -16.21 10.57 -6.55
CA GLU A 114 -15.03 10.99 -7.31
C GLU A 114 -13.75 10.51 -6.63
N ALA A 115 -13.65 10.67 -5.31
CA ALA A 115 -12.54 10.19 -4.51
C ALA A 115 -12.33 8.68 -4.67
N LYS A 116 -13.42 7.89 -4.70
CA LYS A 116 -13.36 6.44 -4.90
C LYS A 116 -12.82 6.07 -6.27
N SER A 117 -13.29 6.72 -7.33
CA SER A 117 -12.77 6.49 -8.68
C SER A 117 -11.28 6.85 -8.80
N ILE A 118 -10.87 7.99 -8.24
CA ILE A 118 -9.47 8.42 -8.22
C ILE A 118 -8.60 7.44 -7.43
N ALA A 119 -9.07 6.98 -6.26
CA ALA A 119 -8.37 6.01 -5.44
C ALA A 119 -8.14 4.69 -6.19
N ILE A 120 -9.15 4.18 -6.90
CA ILE A 120 -9.02 2.97 -7.71
C ILE A 120 -7.97 3.17 -8.80
N VAL A 121 -8.00 4.27 -9.55
CA VAL A 121 -6.97 4.56 -10.57
C VAL A 121 -5.57 4.61 -9.95
N MET A 122 -5.42 5.24 -8.79
CA MET A 122 -4.14 5.29 -8.08
C MET A 122 -3.66 3.92 -7.63
N VAL A 123 -4.54 3.00 -7.22
CA VAL A 123 -4.15 1.60 -6.96
C VAL A 123 -3.55 0.93 -8.19
N TYR A 124 -4.10 1.16 -9.38
CA TYR A 124 -3.54 0.59 -10.61
C TYR A 124 -2.21 1.25 -11.00
N ASN A 125 -2.06 2.57 -10.83
CA ASN A 125 -0.78 3.25 -11.02
C ASN A 125 0.28 2.73 -10.05
N MET A 126 -0.07 2.50 -8.78
CA MET A 126 0.80 1.88 -7.78
C MET A 126 1.22 0.46 -8.18
N ARG A 127 0.32 -0.35 -8.76
CA ARG A 127 0.66 -1.68 -9.29
C ARG A 127 1.59 -1.60 -10.49
N ALA A 128 1.35 -0.68 -11.41
CA ALA A 128 2.26 -0.43 -12.53
C ALA A 128 3.64 -0.01 -12.03
N MET A 129 3.71 0.90 -11.06
CA MET A 129 4.95 1.32 -10.41
C MET A 129 5.69 0.13 -9.78
N MET A 130 4.97 -0.78 -9.13
CA MET A 130 5.54 -2.02 -8.59
C MET A 130 6.20 -2.87 -9.69
N ALA A 131 5.47 -3.16 -10.76
CA ALA A 131 5.97 -3.96 -11.87
C ALA A 131 7.24 -3.32 -12.47
N LEU A 132 7.19 -2.02 -12.74
CA LEU A 132 8.33 -1.29 -13.31
C LEU A 132 9.56 -1.21 -12.40
N THR A 133 9.43 -1.42 -11.08
CA THR A 133 10.52 -1.23 -10.12
C THR A 133 11.03 -2.52 -9.45
N CYS A 134 10.22 -3.56 -9.43
CA CYS A 134 10.49 -4.79 -8.68
C CYS A 134 10.37 -6.07 -9.51
N ASP A 135 9.82 -6.02 -10.74
CA ASP A 135 9.75 -7.20 -11.60
C ASP A 135 11.08 -7.38 -12.36
N PRO A 136 11.84 -8.47 -12.09
CA PRO A 136 13.10 -8.72 -12.79
C PRO A 136 12.90 -9.05 -14.27
N PHE A 137 11.68 -9.36 -14.70
CA PHE A 137 11.31 -9.62 -16.09
C PHE A 137 10.61 -8.43 -16.76
N ALA A 138 10.55 -7.27 -16.09
CA ALA A 138 9.99 -6.07 -16.69
C ALA A 138 10.69 -5.76 -18.03
N PRO A 139 9.93 -5.39 -19.09
CA PRO A 139 10.53 -4.92 -20.33
C PRO A 139 11.55 -3.81 -20.06
N ASN A 140 12.70 -3.85 -20.74
CA ASN A 140 13.74 -2.85 -20.58
C ASN A 140 13.25 -1.48 -21.09
N ALA A 141 12.73 -0.67 -20.18
CA ALA A 141 12.27 0.67 -20.45
C ALA A 141 12.73 1.60 -19.31
N PRO A 142 14.01 2.04 -19.31
CA PRO A 142 14.60 2.80 -18.19
C PRO A 142 13.83 4.10 -17.87
N GLY A 143 13.10 4.66 -18.83
CA GLY A 143 12.27 5.85 -18.66
C GLY A 143 10.86 5.60 -18.13
N ALA A 144 10.35 4.36 -18.11
CA ALA A 144 8.94 4.07 -17.85
C ALA A 144 8.47 4.52 -16.45
N VAL A 145 9.32 4.40 -15.43
CA VAL A 145 9.02 4.90 -14.07
C VAL A 145 8.79 6.41 -14.07
N ARG A 146 9.61 7.16 -14.84
CA ARG A 146 9.47 8.61 -14.96
C ARG A 146 8.18 8.97 -15.69
N GLU A 147 7.88 8.31 -16.80
CA GLU A 147 6.63 8.54 -17.56
C GLU A 147 5.38 8.25 -16.71
N LEU A 148 5.39 7.17 -15.92
CA LEU A 148 4.30 6.86 -15.01
C LEU A 148 4.10 7.96 -13.94
N LYS A 149 5.19 8.51 -13.39
CA LYS A 149 5.11 9.64 -12.45
C LYS A 149 4.53 10.88 -13.13
N VAL A 150 4.98 11.22 -14.34
CA VAL A 150 4.46 12.35 -15.11
C VAL A 150 2.95 12.18 -15.34
N SER A 151 2.52 11.00 -15.78
CA SER A 151 1.10 10.67 -15.99
C SER A 151 0.28 10.79 -14.70
N ALA A 152 0.74 10.20 -13.60
CA ALA A 152 0.01 10.24 -12.33
C ALA A 152 -0.10 11.66 -11.75
N ARG A 153 0.97 12.47 -11.85
CA ARG A 153 0.96 13.87 -11.42
C ARG A 153 -0.02 14.70 -12.25
N ALA A 154 0.01 14.56 -13.57
CA ALA A 154 -0.90 15.26 -14.48
C ALA A 154 -2.36 14.88 -14.21
N TYR A 155 -2.63 13.57 -14.04
CA TYR A 155 -3.94 13.05 -13.70
C TYR A 155 -4.47 13.64 -12.39
N LEU A 156 -3.72 13.55 -11.29
CA LEU A 156 -4.17 14.09 -10.01
C LEU A 156 -4.33 15.61 -10.06
N ARG A 157 -3.41 16.33 -10.72
CA ARG A 157 -3.53 17.79 -10.90
C ARG A 157 -4.83 18.15 -11.58
N GLN A 158 -5.22 17.43 -12.64
CA GLN A 158 -6.48 17.67 -13.34
C GLN A 158 -7.71 17.33 -12.48
N ARG A 159 -7.64 16.22 -11.73
CA ARG A 159 -8.79 15.70 -10.97
C ARG A 159 -9.04 16.38 -9.64
N LEU A 160 -8.02 17.00 -9.06
CA LEU A 160 -8.09 17.64 -7.74
C LEU A 160 -8.10 19.18 -7.82
N LYS A 161 -8.21 19.77 -9.01
CA LYS A 161 -8.42 21.22 -9.14
C LYS A 161 -9.70 21.62 -8.42
N SER A 162 -9.61 22.64 -7.57
CA SER A 162 -10.81 23.28 -7.04
C SER A 162 -11.57 23.94 -8.20
N LYS A 163 -12.90 23.95 -8.16
CA LYS A 163 -13.73 24.65 -9.16
C LYS A 163 -13.37 26.14 -9.29
N SER A 164 -12.76 26.74 -8.26
CA SER A 164 -12.27 28.12 -8.27
C SER A 164 -11.08 28.36 -9.21
N ASP A 165 -10.29 27.33 -9.53
CA ASP A 165 -9.11 27.43 -10.43
C ASP A 165 -9.48 27.30 -11.92
N VAL A 166 -10.74 27.03 -12.25
CA VAL A 166 -11.24 26.87 -13.63
C VAL A 166 -11.84 28.19 -14.17
N MET A 167 -12.06 29.18 -13.31
CA MET A 167 -12.61 30.51 -13.67
C MET A 167 -11.55 31.63 -13.73
N ARG A 168 -10.25 31.30 -13.73
CA ARG A 168 -9.16 32.25 -13.99
C ARG A 168 -8.34 31.84 -15.20
#